data_AF-A0A845C5R8-F1
#
_entry.id   AF-A0A845C5R8-F1
#
_cell.length_a   1.000
_cell.length_b   1.000
_cell.length_c   1.000
_cell.angle_alpha   90.00
_cell.angle_beta   90.00
_cell.angle_gamma   90.00
#
_symmetry.space_group_name_H-M   'P 1'
#
loop_
_entity.id
_entity.type
_entity.pdbx_description
1 polymer ?
#
loop_
_entity_poly.entity_id
_entity_poly.type
_entity_poly.pdbx_seq_one_letter_code
_entity_poly.pdbx_strand_id
1 'polypeptide(L)'
;MQTILEGVQQHWQDLRGRTYDLMDVLSDADLKARLPFQESQDVFYQFRCMLGTQESWAPVLLEGRMRGWDCSLQSVELGEAVPMERIREAMMKADGQLYSTFEQVEWLKVFSNG
;
A
#
# COMPACT_ATOMS: atom_id res chain seq x y z
N MET A 1 14.02 7.03 23.57
CA MET A 1 12.57 6.81 23.75
C MET A 1 11.95 7.02 22.38
N GLN A 2 11.28 6.01 21.82
CA GLN A 2 10.73 6.07 20.46
C GLN A 2 9.36 6.75 20.48
N THR A 3 9.07 7.57 19.48
CA THR A 3 7.72 8.10 19.25
C THR A 3 6.82 7.04 18.63
N ILE A 4 5.50 7.18 18.75
CA ILE A 4 4.56 6.29 18.05
C ILE A 4 4.80 6.37 16.54
N LEU A 5 5.12 7.55 16.01
CA LEU A 5 5.45 7.79 14.60
C LEU A 5 6.62 6.93 14.14
N GLU A 6 7.75 6.97 14.85
CA GLU A 6 8.92 6.17 14.53
C GLU A 6 8.61 4.66 14.57
N GLY A 7 7.78 4.21 15.52
CA GLY A 7 7.35 2.81 15.61
C GLY A 7 6.44 2.40 14.44
N VAL A 8 5.47 3.24 14.08
CA VAL A 8 4.57 3.01 12.94
C VAL A 8 5.35 3.00 11.63
N GLN A 9 6.28 3.94 11.43
CA GLN A 9 7.14 3.97 10.24
C GLN A 9 8.00 2.71 10.15
N GLN A 10 8.61 2.27 11.24
CA GLN A 10 9.43 1.07 11.25
C GLN A 10 8.61 -0.20 10.92
N HIS A 11 7.42 -0.33 11.51
CA HIS A 11 6.52 -1.45 11.20
C HIS A 11 6.03 -1.42 9.75
N TRP A 12 5.71 -0.23 9.23
CA TRP A 12 5.33 -0.09 7.83
C TRP A 12 6.47 -0.51 6.90
N GLN A 13 7.70 -0.06 7.18
CA GLN A 13 8.88 -0.43 6.39
C GLN A 13 9.14 -1.93 6.37
N ASP A 14 9.00 -2.63 7.50
CA ASP A 14 9.16 -4.10 7.55
C ASP A 14 8.07 -4.81 6.73
N LEU A 15 6.80 -4.44 6.88
CA LEU A 15 5.70 -5.07 6.14
C LEU A 15 5.78 -4.79 4.63
N ARG A 16 6.02 -3.54 4.26
CA ARG A 16 6.15 -3.13 2.86
C ARG A 16 7.42 -3.68 2.23
N GLY A 17 8.52 -3.77 2.98
CA GLY A 17 9.77 -4.41 2.54
C GLY A 17 9.54 -5.83 2.04
N ARG A 18 8.78 -6.64 2.78
CA ARG A 18 8.41 -8.01 2.34
C ARG A 18 7.57 -8.04 1.08
N THR A 19 6.75 -7.01 0.86
CA THR A 19 6.03 -6.85 -0.41
C THR A 19 6.99 -6.59 -1.56
N TYR A 20 8.00 -5.74 -1.35
CA TYR A 20 9.03 -5.49 -2.36
C TYR A 20 9.92 -6.71 -2.62
N ASP A 21 10.29 -7.46 -1.58
CA ASP A 21 11.01 -8.74 -1.73
C ASP A 21 10.20 -9.73 -2.58
N LEU A 22 8.88 -9.79 -2.41
CA LEU A 22 7.99 -10.58 -3.27
C LEU A 22 8.00 -10.07 -4.71
N MET A 23 7.94 -8.75 -4.91
CA MET A 23 7.97 -8.15 -6.25
C MET A 23 9.31 -8.36 -6.97
N ASP A 24 10.40 -8.61 -6.25
CA ASP A 24 11.72 -8.88 -6.83
C ASP A 24 11.82 -10.29 -7.44
N VAL A 25 10.96 -11.23 -7.02
CA VAL A 25 10.98 -12.62 -7.50
C VAL A 25 9.84 -12.94 -8.48
N LEU A 26 8.83 -12.06 -8.59
CA LEU A 26 7.73 -12.21 -9.53
C LEU A 26 8.06 -11.59 -10.88
N SER A 27 7.65 -12.25 -11.95
CA SER A 27 7.67 -11.70 -13.31
C SER A 27 6.35 -11.01 -13.64
N ASP A 28 6.34 -10.22 -14.72
CA ASP A 28 5.12 -9.61 -15.26
C ASP A 28 4.03 -10.66 -15.59
N ALA A 29 4.43 -11.87 -15.96
CA ALA A 29 3.48 -12.95 -16.27
C ALA A 29 2.75 -13.47 -15.02
N ASP A 30 3.42 -13.43 -13.86
CA ASP A 30 2.86 -13.93 -12.59
C ASP A 30 1.72 -13.05 -12.07
N LEU A 31 1.62 -11.80 -12.55
CA LEU A 31 0.52 -10.89 -12.22
C LEU A 31 -0.87 -11.46 -12.57
N LYS A 32 -0.94 -12.38 -13.54
CA LYS A 32 -2.18 -13.06 -13.94
C LYS A 32 -2.41 -14.38 -13.21
N ALA A 33 -1.45 -14.83 -12.39
CA ALA A 33 -1.59 -16.05 -11.62
C ALA A 33 -2.68 -15.87 -10.55
N ARG A 34 -3.45 -16.94 -10.30
CA ARG A 34 -4.47 -17.02 -9.25
C ARG A 34 -4.49 -18.41 -8.66
N LEU A 35 -4.95 -18.52 -7.41
CA LEU A 35 -5.22 -19.83 -6.80
C LEU A 35 -6.36 -20.55 -7.54
N PRO A 36 -6.44 -21.89 -7.47
CA PRO A 36 -7.42 -22.67 -8.21
C PRO A 36 -8.81 -22.67 -7.54
N PHE A 37 -9.27 -21.50 -7.08
CA PHE A 37 -10.61 -21.29 -6.53
C PHE A 37 -11.33 -20.22 -7.34
N GLN A 38 -12.64 -20.39 -7.54
CA GLN A 38 -13.43 -19.53 -8.41
C GLN A 38 -13.42 -18.05 -7.96
N GLU A 39 -13.37 -17.84 -6.65
CA GLU A 39 -13.39 -16.53 -5.99
C GLU A 39 -12.01 -15.88 -5.92
N SER A 40 -10.94 -16.63 -6.24
CA SER A 40 -9.58 -16.12 -6.17
C SER A 40 -9.34 -15.09 -7.26
N GLN A 41 -8.88 -13.94 -6.81
CA GLN A 41 -8.40 -12.87 -7.68
C GLN A 41 -6.93 -13.13 -8.06
N ASP A 42 -6.49 -12.49 -9.14
CA ASP A 42 -5.11 -12.59 -9.57
C ASP A 42 -4.15 -11.77 -8.70
N VAL A 43 -2.84 -12.00 -8.88
CA VAL A 43 -1.80 -11.30 -8.13
C VAL A 43 -1.87 -9.78 -8.37
N PHE A 44 -2.16 -9.33 -9.60
CA PHE A 44 -2.34 -7.90 -9.90
C PHE A 44 -3.45 -7.28 -9.04
N TYR A 45 -4.59 -7.94 -8.93
CA TYR A 45 -5.70 -7.50 -8.10
C TYR A 45 -5.27 -7.35 -6.63
N GLN A 46 -4.46 -8.28 -6.10
CA GLN A 46 -3.95 -8.16 -4.73
C GLN A 46 -3.09 -6.91 -4.54
N PHE A 47 -2.18 -6.61 -5.48
CA PHE A 47 -1.39 -5.39 -5.47
C PHE A 47 -2.25 -4.12 -5.56
N ARG A 48 -3.24 -4.13 -6.46
CA ARG A 48 -4.23 -3.05 -6.57
C ARG A 48 -5.01 -2.85 -5.27
N CYS A 49 -5.39 -3.93 -4.59
CA CYS A 49 -6.08 -3.87 -3.31
C CYS A 49 -5.20 -3.29 -2.20
N MET A 50 -3.97 -3.76 -2.07
CA MET A 50 -3.01 -3.21 -1.09
C MET A 50 -2.79 -1.71 -1.30
N LEU A 51 -2.57 -1.32 -2.56
CA LEU A 51 -2.33 0.08 -2.92
C LEU A 51 -3.56 0.95 -2.67
N GLY A 52 -4.74 0.54 -3.14
CA GLY A 52 -5.92 1.37 -2.97
C GLY A 52 -6.41 1.45 -1.53
N THR A 53 -6.22 0.39 -0.72
CA THR A 53 -6.44 0.50 0.72
C THR A 53 -5.52 1.56 1.32
N GLN A 54 -4.21 1.54 1.03
CA GLN A 54 -3.27 2.54 1.52
C GLN A 54 -3.63 3.97 1.08
N GLU A 55 -3.90 4.19 -0.21
CA GLU A 55 -4.20 5.51 -0.75
C GLU A 55 -5.52 6.08 -0.19
N SER A 56 -6.45 5.20 0.20
CA SER A 56 -7.72 5.62 0.82
C SER A 56 -7.61 6.02 2.30
N TRP A 57 -6.46 5.82 2.96
CA TRP A 57 -6.33 6.01 4.43
C TRP A 57 -6.07 7.45 4.87
N ALA A 58 -5.53 8.32 4.02
CA ALA A 58 -5.18 9.67 4.46
C ALA A 58 -6.37 10.44 5.08
N PRO A 59 -7.60 10.41 4.50
CA PRO A 59 -8.77 11.01 5.14
C PRO A 59 -9.15 10.37 6.48
N VAL A 60 -8.90 9.07 6.67
CA VAL A 60 -9.16 8.40 7.96
C VAL A 60 -8.22 8.95 9.03
N LEU A 61 -6.93 9.05 8.71
CA LEU A 61 -5.91 9.51 9.65
C LEU A 61 -6.06 10.99 10.00
N LEU A 62 -6.46 11.81 9.04
CA LEU A 62 -6.54 13.27 9.20
C LEU A 62 -7.94 13.77 9.64
N GLU A 63 -9.01 13.05 9.28
CA GLU A 63 -10.39 13.52 9.47
C GLU A 63 -11.28 12.51 10.20
N GLY A 64 -10.78 11.31 10.50
CA GLY A 64 -11.53 10.27 11.21
C GLY A 64 -12.60 9.57 10.36
N ARG A 65 -12.59 9.73 9.03
CA ARG A 65 -13.58 9.09 8.14
C ARG A 65 -13.03 8.76 6.76
N MET A 66 -13.54 7.67 6.18
CA MET A 66 -13.28 7.31 4.78
C MET A 66 -14.01 8.27 3.83
N ARG A 67 -13.38 8.60 2.69
CA ARG A 67 -14.00 9.37 1.60
C ARG A 67 -14.38 8.54 0.37
N GLY A 68 -14.09 7.24 0.40
CA GLY A 68 -14.31 6.32 -0.72
C GLY A 68 -13.05 5.53 -1.02
N TRP A 69 -13.11 4.76 -2.11
CA TRP A 69 -11.96 4.05 -2.66
C TRP A 69 -11.15 4.99 -3.55
N ASP A 70 -9.86 5.12 -3.27
CA ASP A 70 -8.87 5.76 -4.13
C ASP A 70 -7.82 4.73 -4.52
N CYS A 71 -7.48 4.66 -5.81
CA CYS A 71 -6.42 3.79 -6.27
C CYS A 71 -5.79 4.35 -7.56
N SER A 72 -4.50 4.64 -7.54
CA SER A 72 -3.75 5.13 -8.69
C SER A 72 -3.66 4.12 -9.84
N LEU A 73 -3.97 2.84 -9.58
CA LEU A 73 -4.13 1.78 -10.58
C LEU A 73 -5.58 1.54 -11.01
N GLN A 74 -6.55 2.37 -10.59
CA GLN A 74 -7.97 2.17 -10.89
C GLN A 74 -8.32 2.29 -12.37
N SER A 75 -7.58 3.09 -13.13
CA SER A 75 -7.80 3.29 -14.57
C SER A 75 -7.27 2.16 -15.44
N VAL A 76 -6.56 1.18 -14.87
CA VAL A 76 -6.08 0.02 -15.61
C VAL A 76 -7.30 -0.79 -16.07
N GLU A 77 -7.43 -0.96 -17.38
CA GLU A 77 -8.53 -1.73 -17.95
C GLU A 77 -8.38 -3.22 -17.64
N LEU A 78 -9.51 -3.93 -17.50
CA LEU A 78 -9.51 -5.38 -17.37
C LEU A 78 -8.82 -6.01 -18.60
N GLY A 79 -7.65 -6.61 -18.37
CA GLY A 79 -6.86 -7.28 -19.41
C GLY A 79 -5.68 -6.46 -19.94
N GLU A 80 -5.50 -5.21 -19.51
CA GLU A 80 -4.30 -4.42 -19.79
C GLU A 80 -3.08 -5.11 -19.17
N ALA A 81 -1.99 -5.21 -19.94
CA ALA A 81 -0.72 -5.68 -19.41
C ALA A 81 -0.09 -4.56 -18.57
N VAL A 82 -0.08 -4.75 -17.25
CA VAL A 82 0.59 -3.84 -16.31
C VAL A 82 1.96 -4.42 -15.98
N PRO A 83 3.06 -3.71 -16.29
CA PRO A 83 4.39 -4.14 -15.84
C PRO A 83 4.50 -4.09 -14.32
N MET A 84 5.22 -5.03 -13.71
CA MET A 84 5.51 -5.05 -12.27
C MET A 84 6.13 -3.72 -11.80
N GLU A 85 6.98 -3.13 -12.64
CA GLU A 85 7.62 -1.84 -12.35
C GLU A 85 6.60 -0.71 -12.14
N ARG A 86 5.53 -0.65 -12.95
CA ARG A 86 4.48 0.36 -12.78
C ARG A 86 3.77 0.22 -11.43
N ILE A 87 3.59 -1.02 -10.96
CA ILE A 87 3.01 -1.30 -9.64
C ILE A 87 3.99 -0.86 -8.55
N ARG A 88 5.28 -1.13 -8.71
CA ARG A 88 6.33 -0.75 -7.76
C ARG A 88 6.41 0.76 -7.59
N GLU A 89 6.47 1.49 -8.70
CA GLU A 89 6.48 2.95 -8.71
C GLU A 89 5.25 3.53 -7.99
N ALA A 90 4.07 2.96 -8.25
CA ALA A 90 2.83 3.38 -7.60
C ALA A 90 2.88 3.14 -6.08
N MET A 91 3.35 1.97 -5.64
CA MET A 91 3.53 1.65 -4.22
C MET A 91 4.54 2.57 -3.53
N MET A 92 5.70 2.82 -4.14
CA MET A 92 6.72 3.71 -3.58
C MET A 92 6.19 5.14 -3.43
N LYS A 93 5.42 5.61 -4.42
CA LYS A 93 4.76 6.91 -4.34
C LYS A 93 3.73 6.96 -3.21
N ALA A 94 2.89 5.92 -3.09
CA ALA A 94 1.91 5.82 -2.02
C ALA A 94 2.57 5.76 -0.64
N ASP A 95 3.72 5.09 -0.50
CA ASP A 95 4.49 5.03 0.75
C ASP A 95 4.97 6.42 1.16
N GLY A 96 5.51 7.19 0.21
CA GLY A 96 5.90 8.58 0.44
C GLY A 96 4.71 9.45 0.89
N GLN A 97 3.54 9.29 0.26
CA GLN A 97 2.32 10.01 0.64
C GLN A 97 1.82 9.61 2.03
N LEU A 98 1.90 8.33 2.39
CA LEU A 98 1.52 7.83 3.70
C LEU A 98 2.44 8.38 4.78
N TYR A 99 3.75 8.40 4.56
CA TYR A 99 4.70 9.01 5.52
C TYR A 99 4.46 10.50 5.72
N SER A 100 4.27 11.25 4.63
CA SER A 100 3.88 12.66 4.72
C SER A 100 2.55 12.86 5.45
N THR A 101 1.63 11.89 5.36
CA THR A 101 0.37 11.91 6.12
C THR A 101 0.62 11.66 7.60
N PHE A 102 1.43 10.66 7.97
CA PHE A 102 1.77 10.38 9.36
C PHE A 102 2.43 11.58 10.06
N GLU A 103 3.27 12.34 9.36
CA GLU A 103 3.91 13.56 9.90
C GLU A 103 2.91 14.68 10.23
N GLN A 104 1.71 14.66 9.64
CA GLN A 104 0.65 15.62 9.93
C GLN A 104 -0.24 15.18 11.10
N VAL A 105 -0.12 13.94 11.57
CA VAL A 105 -0.96 13.38 12.63
C VAL A 105 -0.32 13.62 13.99
N GLU A 106 -0.86 14.57 14.76
CA GLU A 106 -0.24 15.03 16.02
C GLU A 106 -0.09 13.93 17.08
N TRP A 107 -1.08 13.04 17.21
CA TRP A 107 -1.02 11.96 18.20
C TRP A 107 0.05 10.91 17.91
N LEU A 108 0.59 10.84 16.68
CA LEU A 108 1.72 9.97 16.37
C LEU A 108 3.04 10.51 16.94
N LYS A 109 3.14 11.82 17.20
CA LYS A 109 4.40 12.45 17.64
C LYS A 109 4.71 12.26 19.13
N VAL A 110 3.80 11.64 19.89
CA VAL A 110 4.00 11.35 21.32
C VAL A 110 4.88 10.12 21.52
N PHE A 111 5.43 9.94 22.72
CA PHE A 111 6.23 8.76 23.06
C PHE A 111 5.36 7.54 23.38
N SER A 112 5.85 6.33 23.08
CA SER A 112 5.09 5.09 23.23
C SER A 112 4.70 4.70 24.67
N ASN A 113 5.23 5.41 25.68
CA ASN A 113 4.98 5.18 27.12
C ASN A 113 4.58 6.46 27.87
N GLY A 114 3.91 7.40 27.18
CA GLY A 114 3.35 8.62 27.78
C GLY A 114 2.14 8.36 28.65
#